data_AF-A0A0F9RB65-F1
#
_entry.id   AF-A0A0F9RB65-F1
#
_cell.length_a   1.000
_cell.length_b   1.000
_cell.length_c   1.000
_cell.angle_alpha   90.00
_cell.angle_beta   90.00
_cell.angle_gamma   90.00
#
_symmetry.space_group_name_H-M   'P 1'
#
loop_
_entity.id
_entity.type
_entity.pdbx_description
1 polymer ?
#
loop_
_entity_poly.entity_id
_entity_poly.type
_entity_poly.pdbx_seq_one_letter_code
_entity_poly.pdbx_strand_id
1 'polypeptide(L)'
;MDCCGIHNSFNPQNFVIMINTFKMKERLRLSKLVSSQTLGNQVRRLVSFSVILGVLFFVSCSEEAVITNDVDETTVSETQDIAIALKPNPVEPVMIDNSNNVGSSKTDKSSADRGRYNITLNFLLPPTDRQVEVFEAAAARWERIIIKDVPSEEGPIPSAFEGFPDIEGTIDDIVIEVALAPIDGPGQILGQAGPRFVRTEDFLTLSGVMFFDVDDLDFLEEIGLFEEVIVHEMGHVLGVGTLWNTVPFGFDRTLRAGPDSNPYFLGQKANVFWNAEGGTDELPVENMGGPGTRLSHWREATLNNELMTGFLNLGENPLSRITAGSMRDLGYGSASVGESYDLPKGTPGVDISELGAEGTADNPGLNIAQMEVLLKPIGFVGGSKK
;
A
#
# COMPACT_ATOMS: atom_id res chain seq x y z
N MET A 1 29.20 2.16 34.21
CA MET A 1 29.38 0.71 34.39
C MET A 1 28.10 0.06 33.91
N ASP A 2 28.25 -0.58 32.75
CA ASP A 2 27.43 -1.59 32.07
C ASP A 2 26.00 -1.24 31.62
N CYS A 3 25.93 -0.78 30.37
CA CYS A 3 24.80 -0.99 29.46
C CYS A 3 24.91 -2.40 28.86
N CYS A 4 23.86 -3.22 28.94
CA CYS A 4 23.74 -4.45 28.17
C CYS A 4 22.79 -4.18 26.99
N GLY A 5 23.36 -4.02 25.80
CA GLY A 5 22.62 -3.89 24.55
C GLY A 5 22.26 -5.27 24.02
N ILE A 6 20.97 -5.49 23.73
CA ILE A 6 20.50 -6.63 22.94
C ILE A 6 20.45 -6.14 21.49
N HIS A 7 21.49 -6.45 20.73
CA HIS A 7 21.46 -6.38 19.27
C HIS A 7 20.66 -7.58 18.76
N ASN A 8 19.46 -7.34 18.23
CA ASN A 8 18.80 -8.28 17.33
C ASN A 8 19.22 -7.92 15.90
N SER A 9 20.29 -8.55 15.42
CA SER A 9 20.66 -8.49 14.01
C SER A 9 19.76 -9.45 13.23
N PHE A 10 18.96 -8.89 12.33
CA PHE A 10 18.27 -9.66 11.30
C PHE A 10 19.33 -10.39 10.45
N ASN A 11 19.20 -11.71 10.28
CA ASN A 11 20.12 -12.51 9.47
C ASN A 11 19.49 -12.72 8.08
N PRO A 12 19.98 -12.07 7.01
CA PRO A 12 19.45 -12.21 5.65
C PRO A 12 19.51 -13.65 5.12
N GLN A 13 20.30 -14.54 5.74
CA GLN A 13 20.29 -15.97 5.40
C GLN A 13 18.96 -16.65 5.76
N ASN A 14 18.23 -16.22 6.79
CA ASN A 14 16.98 -16.87 7.17
C ASN A 14 15.85 -16.62 6.16
N PHE A 15 15.82 -15.46 5.51
CA PHE A 15 14.90 -15.15 4.42
C PHE A 15 15.23 -15.96 3.15
N VAL A 16 16.50 -16.01 2.77
CA VAL A 16 17.00 -16.84 1.65
C VAL A 16 16.79 -18.34 1.91
N ILE A 17 16.89 -18.81 3.16
CA ILE A 17 16.59 -20.18 3.55
C ILE A 17 15.09 -20.46 3.41
N MET A 18 14.21 -19.52 3.76
CA MET A 18 12.76 -19.69 3.60
C MET A 18 12.38 -19.83 2.11
N ILE A 19 12.93 -18.97 1.25
CA ILE A 19 12.76 -19.01 -0.22
C ILE A 19 13.26 -20.34 -0.81
N ASN A 20 14.45 -20.79 -0.41
CA ASN A 20 15.03 -22.04 -0.92
C ASN A 20 14.30 -23.30 -0.43
N THR A 21 13.79 -23.28 0.81
CA THR A 21 13.02 -24.39 1.37
C THR A 21 11.67 -24.54 0.66
N PHE A 22 11.07 -23.43 0.21
CA PHE A 22 9.83 -23.43 -0.56
C PHE A 22 10.03 -23.99 -1.98
N LYS A 23 11.05 -23.52 -2.72
CA LYS A 23 11.44 -24.07 -4.05
C LYS A 23 11.73 -25.58 -4.03
N MET A 24 12.24 -26.10 -2.91
CA MET A 24 12.52 -27.54 -2.76
C MET A 24 11.25 -28.36 -2.50
N LYS A 25 10.26 -27.81 -1.78
CA LYS A 25 9.00 -28.49 -1.44
C LYS A 25 8.07 -28.63 -2.65
N GLU A 26 8.12 -27.69 -3.59
CA GLU A 26 7.37 -27.75 -4.86
C GLU A 26 7.91 -28.80 -5.84
N ARG A 27 9.25 -28.92 -5.98
CA ARG A 27 9.87 -29.99 -6.81
C ARG A 27 9.52 -31.41 -6.30
N LEU A 28 9.28 -31.56 -4.99
CA LEU A 28 8.84 -32.81 -4.37
C LEU A 28 7.34 -33.10 -4.55
N ARG A 29 6.50 -32.08 -4.77
CA ARG A 29 5.07 -32.26 -5.09
C ARG A 29 4.85 -32.62 -6.56
N LEU A 30 5.59 -31.99 -7.48
CA LEU A 30 5.50 -32.25 -8.92
C LEU A 30 6.01 -33.65 -9.30
N SER A 31 6.99 -34.21 -8.58
CA SER A 31 7.47 -35.58 -8.83
C SER A 31 6.51 -36.68 -8.35
N LYS A 32 5.54 -36.37 -7.47
CA LYS A 32 4.55 -37.35 -6.98
C LYS A 32 3.28 -37.45 -7.84
N LEU A 33 3.04 -36.50 -8.75
CA LEU A 33 1.85 -36.47 -9.61
C LEU A 33 2.01 -37.23 -10.94
N VAL A 34 3.21 -37.72 -11.28
CA VAL A 34 3.46 -38.46 -12.54
C VAL A 34 3.35 -40.00 -12.39
N SER A 35 3.09 -40.52 -11.20
CA SER A 35 3.09 -41.97 -10.95
C SER A 35 1.75 -42.47 -10.39
N SER A 36 0.66 -42.39 -11.15
CA SER A 36 -0.52 -43.24 -10.92
C SER A 36 -1.56 -43.11 -12.03
N GLN A 37 -1.36 -43.76 -13.19
CA GLN A 37 -2.47 -44.31 -13.99
C GLN A 37 -2.00 -45.49 -14.85
N THR A 38 -2.29 -46.73 -14.43
CA THR A 38 -2.33 -47.91 -15.31
C THR A 38 -3.29 -48.97 -14.76
N LEU A 39 -4.43 -49.18 -15.45
CA LEU A 39 -5.15 -50.45 -15.70
C LEU A 39 -6.52 -50.09 -16.34
N GLY A 40 -7.00 -50.66 -17.45
CA GLY A 40 -6.48 -51.69 -18.33
C GLY A 40 -7.43 -52.01 -19.51
N ASN A 41 -6.96 -52.95 -20.33
CA ASN A 41 -7.67 -53.87 -21.24
C ASN A 41 -8.14 -53.45 -22.66
N GLN A 42 -7.51 -54.15 -23.62
CA GLN A 42 -8.07 -54.91 -24.77
C GLN A 42 -8.46 -54.12 -26.04
N VAL A 43 -7.69 -54.31 -27.13
CA VAL A 43 -8.00 -55.16 -28.29
C VAL A 43 -7.07 -54.82 -29.47
N ARG A 44 -6.56 -55.88 -30.13
CA ARG A 44 -5.72 -55.90 -31.34
C ARG A 44 -6.32 -55.14 -32.54
N ARG A 45 -5.46 -54.49 -33.35
CA ARG A 45 -5.31 -54.76 -34.79
C ARG A 45 -4.11 -54.04 -35.43
N LEU A 46 -3.30 -54.80 -36.16
CA LEU A 46 -2.29 -54.32 -37.10
C LEU A 46 -2.95 -53.57 -38.27
N VAL A 47 -2.32 -52.47 -38.71
CA VAL A 47 -2.07 -52.19 -40.14
C VAL A 47 -0.73 -51.46 -40.26
N SER A 48 0.19 -52.09 -40.97
CA SER A 48 1.45 -51.56 -41.47
C SER A 48 1.22 -50.82 -42.78
N PHE A 49 1.90 -49.69 -42.99
CA PHE A 49 2.31 -49.23 -44.32
C PHE A 49 3.60 -48.39 -44.21
N SER A 50 4.66 -48.92 -44.83
CA SER A 50 5.94 -48.27 -45.11
C SER A 50 5.84 -47.40 -46.37
N VAL A 51 6.80 -46.47 -46.59
CA VAL A 51 7.61 -46.27 -47.83
C VAL A 51 8.27 -44.87 -47.86
N ILE A 52 9.62 -44.79 -47.70
CA ILE A 52 10.69 -44.39 -48.67
C ILE A 52 10.96 -42.86 -48.72
N LEU A 53 12.07 -42.35 -48.17
CA LEU A 53 13.48 -42.24 -48.67
C LEU A 53 13.72 -41.07 -49.64
N GLY A 54 14.71 -40.23 -49.32
CA GLY A 54 15.31 -39.26 -50.25
C GLY A 54 16.41 -38.43 -49.59
N VAL A 55 17.66 -38.89 -49.71
CA VAL A 55 18.90 -38.19 -49.31
C VAL A 55 19.36 -37.28 -50.44
N LEU A 56 19.94 -36.11 -50.13
CA LEU A 56 21.06 -35.52 -50.89
C LEU A 56 21.76 -34.43 -50.07
N PHE A 57 23.06 -34.63 -49.82
CA PHE A 57 24.03 -33.63 -49.37
C PHE A 57 24.66 -32.97 -50.59
N PHE A 58 24.91 -31.66 -50.55
CA PHE A 58 26.13 -31.05 -51.10
C PHE A 58 26.47 -29.75 -50.34
N VAL A 59 27.73 -29.64 -49.95
CA VAL A 59 28.40 -28.43 -49.45
C VAL A 59 29.00 -27.69 -50.64
N SER A 60 28.94 -26.35 -50.67
CA SER A 60 29.93 -25.53 -51.38
C SER A 60 29.90 -24.08 -50.89
N CYS A 61 31.06 -23.56 -50.51
CA CYS A 61 31.33 -22.14 -50.32
C CYS A 61 31.75 -21.50 -51.66
N SER A 62 31.31 -20.27 -51.93
CA SER A 62 32.10 -19.23 -52.60
C SER A 62 31.36 -17.88 -52.51
N GLU A 63 32.06 -16.86 -52.00
CA GLU A 63 31.72 -15.43 -52.09
C GLU A 63 31.69 -14.95 -53.55
N GLU A 64 30.92 -13.90 -53.86
CA GLU A 64 31.46 -12.60 -54.34
C GLU A 64 30.35 -11.51 -54.46
N ALA A 65 30.75 -10.29 -54.04
CA ALA A 65 30.37 -8.92 -54.47
C ALA A 65 28.94 -8.39 -54.21
N VAL A 66 28.71 -7.58 -53.16
CA VAL A 66 28.92 -6.10 -53.05
C VAL A 66 27.81 -5.28 -53.72
N ILE A 67 27.05 -4.53 -52.92
CA ILE A 67 26.82 -3.07 -53.06
C ILE A 67 26.03 -2.55 -51.82
N THR A 68 26.74 -1.71 -51.04
CA THR A 68 26.32 -0.49 -50.31
C THR A 68 25.30 -0.57 -49.17
N ASN A 69 25.74 -0.29 -47.94
CA ASN A 69 25.68 1.06 -47.34
C ASN A 69 26.32 1.03 -45.95
N ASP A 70 27.34 1.87 -45.74
CA ASP A 70 27.78 2.29 -44.40
C ASP A 70 26.61 3.00 -43.72
N VAL A 71 26.04 2.42 -42.66
CA VAL A 71 25.37 3.15 -41.60
C VAL A 71 25.67 2.46 -40.28
N ASP A 72 26.62 3.05 -39.57
CA ASP A 72 26.66 3.31 -38.13
C ASP A 72 26.07 2.25 -37.19
N GLU A 73 26.99 1.63 -36.45
CA GLU A 73 26.75 0.81 -35.27
C GLU A 73 26.23 1.70 -34.12
N THR A 74 24.96 2.11 -34.19
CA THR A 74 24.31 2.79 -33.06
C THR A 74 22.84 2.39 -32.95
N THR A 75 22.39 2.18 -31.70
CA THR A 75 21.02 1.94 -31.20
C THR A 75 20.67 0.50 -30.81
N VAL A 76 21.47 -0.06 -29.89
CA VAL A 76 20.84 -0.79 -28.77
C VAL A 76 20.24 0.30 -27.87
N SER A 77 18.92 0.35 -27.79
CA SER A 77 18.19 1.24 -26.89
C SER A 77 18.61 0.93 -25.46
N GLU A 78 19.42 1.81 -24.87
CA GLU A 78 19.61 1.87 -23.43
C GLU A 78 18.23 2.08 -22.80
N THR A 79 17.69 1.08 -22.12
CA THR A 79 16.69 1.32 -21.06
C THR A 79 17.43 2.07 -19.98
N GLN A 80 17.38 3.40 -20.06
CA GLN A 80 17.87 4.25 -18.98
C GLN A 80 16.98 3.94 -17.78
N ASP A 81 17.54 3.25 -16.77
CA ASP A 81 16.86 3.00 -15.50
C ASP A 81 16.48 4.36 -14.92
N ILE A 82 15.20 4.74 -15.04
CA ILE A 82 14.70 5.98 -14.46
C ILE A 82 14.64 5.75 -12.95
N ALA A 83 15.66 6.24 -12.25
CA ALA A 83 15.66 6.25 -10.80
C ALA A 83 14.57 7.21 -10.32
N ILE A 84 13.48 6.65 -9.77
CA ILE A 84 12.41 7.42 -9.14
C ILE A 84 12.75 7.66 -7.68
N ALA A 85 12.63 8.90 -7.24
CA ALA A 85 12.86 9.29 -5.86
C ALA A 85 11.86 10.35 -5.39
N LEU A 86 11.51 10.28 -4.10
CA LEU A 86 10.76 11.33 -3.43
C LEU A 86 11.63 12.58 -3.25
N LYS A 87 11.03 13.75 -3.46
CA LYS A 87 11.65 15.03 -3.08
C LYS A 87 11.92 15.04 -1.58
N PRO A 88 13.06 15.59 -1.14
CA PRO A 88 13.33 15.75 0.28
C PRO A 88 12.26 16.63 0.93
N ASN A 89 11.92 16.34 2.20
CA ASN A 89 10.98 17.16 2.93
C ASN A 89 11.53 18.59 3.08
N PRO A 90 10.71 19.63 2.85
CA PRO A 90 11.12 21.01 3.02
C PRO A 90 11.36 21.31 4.50
N VAL A 91 12.21 22.30 4.77
CA VAL A 91 12.53 22.73 6.15
C VAL A 91 11.31 23.37 6.83
N GLU A 92 10.53 24.13 6.05
CA GLU A 92 9.28 24.73 6.49
C GLU A 92 8.12 24.17 5.66
N PRO A 93 6.92 24.05 6.23
CA PRO A 93 5.77 23.58 5.47
C PRO A 93 5.46 24.51 4.29
N VAL A 94 5.18 23.93 3.13
CA VAL A 94 4.77 24.66 1.92
C VAL A 94 3.34 25.15 2.10
N MET A 95 3.10 26.44 1.94
CA MET A 95 1.77 27.04 1.98
C MET A 95 1.33 27.41 0.57
N ILE A 96 0.21 26.85 0.11
CA ILE A 96 -0.39 27.14 -1.20
C ILE A 96 -1.72 27.86 -0.98
N ASP A 97 -1.77 29.13 -1.36
CA ASP A 97 -2.99 29.95 -1.25
C ASP A 97 -3.71 30.04 -2.60
N ASN A 98 -4.77 29.25 -2.72
CA ASN A 98 -5.63 29.21 -3.91
C ASN A 98 -6.82 30.19 -3.84
N SER A 99 -6.88 31.06 -2.82
CA SER A 99 -7.97 32.02 -2.60
C SER A 99 -8.21 32.97 -3.79
N ASN A 100 -7.20 33.17 -4.65
CA ASN A 100 -7.32 34.02 -5.84
C ASN A 100 -7.88 33.31 -7.08
N ASN A 101 -8.01 31.98 -7.08
CA ASN A 101 -8.67 31.19 -8.13
C ASN A 101 -10.15 30.93 -7.84
N VAL A 102 -10.74 31.66 -6.88
CA VAL A 102 -12.17 31.62 -6.55
C VAL A 102 -12.99 32.37 -7.63
N GLY A 103 -12.95 31.86 -8.85
CA GLY A 103 -14.08 31.98 -9.76
C GLY A 103 -15.16 31.05 -9.23
N SER A 104 -16.19 31.62 -8.59
CA SER A 104 -17.41 30.94 -8.12
C SER A 104 -17.66 29.57 -8.78
N SER A 105 -17.24 28.49 -8.12
CA SER A 105 -17.87 27.18 -8.26
C SER A 105 -18.28 26.71 -6.87
N LYS A 106 -19.15 27.52 -6.25
CA LYS A 106 -20.13 26.94 -5.34
C LYS A 106 -21.00 26.03 -6.20
N THR A 107 -20.78 24.72 -6.10
CA THR A 107 -21.62 23.64 -6.67
C THR A 107 -21.81 23.69 -8.20
N ASP A 108 -21.65 22.56 -8.89
CA ASP A 108 -21.99 22.35 -10.32
C ASP A 108 -20.91 22.65 -11.37
N LYS A 109 -19.70 22.11 -11.20
CA LYS A 109 -19.24 21.20 -12.26
C LYS A 109 -19.36 19.82 -11.68
N SER A 110 -20.38 19.09 -12.14
CA SER A 110 -20.50 17.65 -11.94
C SER A 110 -19.13 17.02 -12.08
N SER A 111 -18.48 16.67 -10.97
CA SER A 111 -17.47 15.62 -11.03
C SER A 111 -18.15 14.42 -11.69
N ALA A 112 -17.40 13.63 -12.43
CA ALA A 112 -17.95 12.42 -13.06
C ALA A 112 -18.67 11.52 -12.03
N ASP A 113 -18.35 11.69 -10.74
CA ASP A 113 -18.86 10.91 -9.62
C ASP A 113 -20.13 11.48 -8.93
N ARG A 114 -20.79 12.49 -9.53
CA ARG A 114 -22.12 12.98 -9.07
C ARG A 114 -22.14 13.46 -7.61
N GLY A 115 -21.03 14.01 -7.11
CA GLY A 115 -20.88 14.52 -5.74
C GLY A 115 -20.71 13.42 -4.68
N ARG A 116 -20.10 12.29 -5.06
CA ARG A 116 -19.54 11.31 -4.13
C ARG A 116 -18.02 11.47 -4.08
N TYR A 117 -17.43 10.91 -3.04
CA TYR A 117 -15.99 10.94 -2.84
C TYR A 117 -15.26 10.06 -3.85
N ASN A 118 -14.24 10.60 -4.50
CA ASN A 118 -13.46 9.93 -5.54
C ASN A 118 -11.95 10.00 -5.27
N ILE A 119 -11.26 8.86 -5.38
CA ILE A 119 -9.81 8.76 -5.26
C ILE A 119 -9.20 8.74 -6.66
N THR A 120 -8.48 9.80 -7.02
CA THR A 120 -7.79 9.88 -8.30
C THR A 120 -6.39 9.27 -8.19
N LEU A 121 -6.09 8.26 -9.00
CA LEU A 121 -4.76 7.64 -9.08
C LEU A 121 -3.95 8.25 -10.23
N ASN A 122 -2.80 8.82 -9.92
CA ASN A 122 -1.86 9.37 -10.89
C ASN A 122 -0.60 8.50 -10.97
N PHE A 123 -0.59 7.54 -11.89
CA PHE A 123 0.57 6.67 -12.11
C PHE A 123 1.70 7.42 -12.81
N LEU A 124 2.86 7.50 -12.16
CA LEU A 124 4.02 8.26 -12.66
C LEU A 124 4.78 7.52 -13.77
N LEU A 125 4.72 6.19 -13.74
CA LEU A 125 5.20 5.31 -14.82
C LEU A 125 4.03 4.49 -15.36
N PRO A 126 4.07 4.04 -16.62
CA PRO A 126 3.03 3.19 -17.19
C PRO A 126 2.84 1.90 -16.35
N PRO A 127 1.68 1.71 -15.70
CA PRO A 127 1.38 0.48 -14.98
C PRO A 127 0.97 -0.63 -15.95
N THR A 128 1.02 -1.88 -15.50
CA THR A 128 0.35 -2.99 -16.18
C THR A 128 -1.16 -2.94 -15.95
N ASP A 129 -1.94 -3.58 -16.82
CA ASP A 129 -3.41 -3.66 -16.66
C ASP A 129 -3.81 -4.28 -15.30
N ARG A 130 -3.05 -5.26 -14.82
CA ARG A 130 -3.29 -5.90 -13.53
C ARG A 130 -3.02 -4.95 -12.37
N GLN A 131 -1.96 -4.15 -12.44
CA GLN A 131 -1.69 -3.13 -11.42
C GLN A 131 -2.82 -2.10 -11.38
N VAL A 132 -3.24 -1.57 -12.53
CA VAL A 132 -4.40 -0.65 -12.59
C VAL A 132 -5.62 -1.27 -11.93
N GLU A 133 -5.98 -2.51 -12.27
CA GLU A 133 -7.12 -3.22 -11.69
C GLU A 133 -7.05 -3.28 -10.15
N VAL A 134 -5.90 -3.65 -9.59
CA VAL A 134 -5.74 -3.81 -8.13
C VAL A 134 -5.80 -2.46 -7.41
N PHE A 135 -5.16 -1.43 -7.94
CA PHE A 135 -5.19 -0.08 -7.34
C PHE A 135 -6.60 0.54 -7.40
N GLU A 136 -7.31 0.38 -8.51
CA GLU A 136 -8.69 0.85 -8.66
C GLU A 136 -9.65 0.06 -7.74
N ALA A 137 -9.43 -1.25 -7.57
CA ALA A 137 -10.19 -2.05 -6.61
C ALA A 137 -9.96 -1.59 -5.16
N ALA A 138 -8.73 -1.21 -4.83
CA ALA A 138 -8.39 -0.66 -3.52
C ALA A 138 -9.04 0.71 -3.29
N ALA A 139 -8.99 1.60 -4.27
CA ALA A 139 -9.71 2.89 -4.24
C ALA A 139 -11.22 2.65 -4.00
N ALA A 140 -11.83 1.75 -4.76
CA ALA A 140 -13.24 1.40 -4.61
C ALA A 140 -13.59 0.77 -3.25
N ARG A 141 -12.64 0.16 -2.53
CA ARG A 141 -12.86 -0.28 -1.12
C ARG A 141 -13.00 0.92 -0.19
N TRP A 142 -12.12 1.91 -0.34
CA TRP A 142 -12.17 3.14 0.46
C TRP A 142 -13.36 4.04 0.11
N GLU A 143 -13.72 4.18 -1.16
CA GLU A 143 -14.89 4.98 -1.62
C GLU A 143 -16.25 4.37 -1.19
N ARG A 144 -16.27 3.07 -0.85
CA ARG A 144 -17.46 2.48 -0.19
C ARG A 144 -17.63 2.99 1.24
N ILE A 145 -16.52 3.32 1.91
CA ILE A 145 -16.50 3.84 3.27
C ILE A 145 -16.65 5.36 3.25
N ILE A 146 -15.85 6.08 2.48
CA ILE A 146 -15.90 7.54 2.35
C ILE A 146 -16.85 7.87 1.21
N ILE A 147 -18.00 8.46 1.51
CA ILE A 147 -19.08 8.61 0.53
C ILE A 147 -19.42 10.06 0.19
N LYS A 148 -19.01 11.02 1.03
CA LYS A 148 -19.28 12.43 0.76
C LYS A 148 -18.07 13.09 0.13
N ASP A 149 -18.38 13.81 -0.92
CA ASP A 149 -17.57 14.85 -1.55
C ASP A 149 -16.93 15.79 -0.53
N VAL A 150 -15.70 16.18 -0.82
CA VAL A 150 -14.87 17.18 -0.17
C VAL A 150 -14.61 18.29 -1.20
N PRO A 151 -14.59 19.58 -0.81
CA PRO A 151 -14.37 20.67 -1.76
C PRO A 151 -13.13 20.46 -2.63
N SER A 152 -13.33 20.61 -3.94
CA SER A 152 -12.24 20.56 -4.92
C SER A 152 -11.32 21.77 -4.75
N GLU A 153 -10.03 21.56 -5.01
CA GLU A 153 -8.99 22.59 -5.00
C GLU A 153 -8.38 22.72 -6.39
N GLU A 154 -7.84 23.88 -6.74
CA GLU A 154 -7.16 24.09 -8.01
C GLU A 154 -5.65 23.92 -7.88
N GLY A 155 -5.02 23.26 -8.83
CA GLY A 155 -3.57 23.21 -8.96
C GLY A 155 -2.96 24.57 -9.35
N PRO A 156 -1.61 24.64 -9.42
CA PRO A 156 -0.69 23.52 -9.29
C PRO A 156 -0.45 23.08 -7.85
N ILE A 157 -0.42 21.76 -7.60
CA ILE A 157 0.10 21.17 -6.37
C ILE A 157 1.44 20.50 -6.67
N PRO A 158 2.53 20.83 -5.95
CA PRO A 158 3.84 20.25 -6.22
C PRO A 158 3.83 18.72 -6.16
N SER A 159 4.35 18.08 -7.21
CA SER A 159 4.54 16.63 -7.19
C SER A 159 5.48 16.24 -6.06
N ALA A 160 5.23 15.10 -5.44
CA ALA A 160 6.07 14.53 -4.41
C ALA A 160 7.40 13.98 -4.94
N PHE A 161 7.52 13.73 -6.23
CA PHE A 161 8.67 13.03 -6.83
C PHE A 161 9.59 13.96 -7.61
N GLU A 162 10.88 13.67 -7.59
CA GLU A 162 11.90 14.44 -8.31
C GLU A 162 11.74 14.27 -9.83
N GLY A 163 11.80 15.37 -10.58
CA GLY A 163 11.73 15.35 -12.04
C GLY A 163 10.32 15.19 -12.63
N PHE A 164 9.28 15.04 -11.80
CA PHE A 164 7.89 14.97 -12.25
C PHE A 164 7.21 16.35 -12.19
N PRO A 165 6.31 16.64 -13.16
CA PRO A 165 5.58 17.90 -13.19
C PRO A 165 4.61 18.00 -12.02
N ASP A 166 4.27 19.23 -11.64
CA ASP A 166 3.24 19.48 -10.64
C ASP A 166 1.86 18.98 -11.10
N ILE A 167 0.98 18.70 -10.15
CA ILE A 167 -0.38 18.24 -10.40
C ILE A 167 -1.23 19.45 -10.76
N GLU A 168 -1.63 19.53 -12.03
CA GLU A 168 -2.34 20.67 -12.61
C GLU A 168 -3.86 20.47 -12.66
N GLY A 169 -4.61 21.58 -12.71
CA GLY A 169 -6.06 21.59 -12.88
C GLY A 169 -6.84 21.33 -11.60
N THR A 170 -8.14 21.05 -11.76
CA THR A 170 -9.05 20.80 -10.63
C THR A 170 -8.75 19.45 -10.00
N ILE A 171 -8.39 19.46 -8.72
CA ILE A 171 -8.22 18.28 -7.87
C ILE A 171 -9.50 18.10 -7.09
N ASP A 172 -10.27 17.08 -7.47
CA ASP A 172 -11.47 16.67 -6.76
C ASP A 172 -11.11 15.66 -5.68
N ASP A 173 -11.60 15.87 -4.45
CA ASP A 173 -11.36 15.03 -3.26
C ASP A 173 -9.91 14.71 -2.89
N ILE A 174 -9.24 13.83 -3.62
CA ILE A 174 -7.84 13.46 -3.42
C ILE A 174 -7.20 12.98 -4.72
N VAL A 175 -5.93 13.33 -4.90
CA VAL A 175 -5.04 12.73 -5.90
C VAL A 175 -3.91 11.97 -5.19
N ILE A 176 -3.66 10.73 -5.60
CA ILE A 176 -2.55 9.93 -5.08
C ILE A 176 -1.58 9.65 -6.23
N GLU A 177 -0.35 10.13 -6.10
CA GLU A 177 0.72 9.78 -7.01
C GLU A 177 1.21 8.36 -6.71
N VAL A 178 1.19 7.50 -7.72
CA VAL A 178 1.58 6.10 -7.61
C VAL A 178 2.88 5.85 -8.38
N ALA A 179 3.88 5.32 -7.69
CA ALA A 179 5.12 4.87 -8.29
C ALA A 179 5.35 3.39 -7.97
N LEU A 180 5.72 2.63 -9.01
CA LEU A 180 6.15 1.24 -8.92
C LEU A 180 7.54 1.21 -9.54
N ALA A 181 8.58 1.28 -8.71
CA ALA A 181 9.98 1.29 -9.14
C ALA A 181 10.88 0.75 -8.02
N PRO A 182 12.13 0.33 -8.31
CA PRO A 182 13.04 -0.14 -7.28
C PRO A 182 13.31 0.95 -6.23
N ILE A 183 13.33 0.57 -4.94
CA ILE A 183 13.63 1.48 -3.82
C ILE A 183 14.99 1.13 -3.22
N ASP A 184 15.10 -0.06 -2.64
CA ASP A 184 16.32 -0.52 -1.97
C ASP A 184 16.58 -2.03 -2.11
N GLY A 185 15.79 -2.71 -2.95
CA GLY A 185 15.94 -4.11 -3.29
C GLY A 185 15.17 -5.02 -2.33
N PRO A 186 15.24 -6.35 -2.53
CA PRO A 186 14.31 -7.27 -1.87
C PRO A 186 14.42 -7.30 -0.33
N GLY A 187 13.26 -7.31 0.33
CA GLY A 187 13.05 -7.59 1.75
C GLY A 187 13.38 -6.44 2.69
N GLN A 188 13.47 -5.22 2.17
CA GLN A 188 13.85 -4.03 2.91
C GLN A 188 12.67 -3.06 3.00
N ILE A 189 12.56 -2.05 2.14
CA ILE A 189 11.38 -1.19 2.08
C ILE A 189 10.39 -1.80 1.08
N LEU A 190 9.26 -2.29 1.60
CA LEU A 190 8.14 -2.76 0.81
C LEU A 190 7.41 -1.59 0.14
N GLY A 191 7.23 -0.50 0.86
CA GLY A 191 6.57 0.69 0.32
C GLY A 191 6.67 1.92 1.20
N GLN A 192 6.34 3.07 0.60
CA GLN A 192 6.26 4.36 1.28
C GLN A 192 4.94 5.01 0.92
N ALA A 193 4.14 5.34 1.93
CA ALA A 193 2.84 5.92 1.70
C ALA A 193 2.47 6.99 2.73
N GLY A 194 1.63 7.91 2.31
CA GLY A 194 1.07 8.90 3.21
C GLY A 194 0.68 10.21 2.52
N PRO A 195 0.09 11.13 3.29
CA PRO A 195 -0.30 12.45 2.79
C PRO A 195 0.93 13.33 2.53
N ARG A 196 0.83 14.18 1.51
CA ARG A 196 1.83 15.21 1.17
C ARG A 196 1.30 16.61 1.36
N PHE A 197 0.10 16.88 0.84
CA PHE A 197 -0.60 18.14 1.07
C PHE A 197 -1.98 17.88 1.67
N VAL A 198 -2.34 18.68 2.67
CA VAL A 198 -3.64 18.62 3.33
C VAL A 198 -4.37 19.95 3.21
N ARG A 199 -5.70 19.92 3.29
CA ARG A 199 -6.54 21.13 3.28
C ARG A 199 -6.41 21.89 4.59
N THR A 200 -6.37 23.21 4.53
CA THR A 200 -6.34 24.06 5.75
C THR A 200 -7.67 24.10 6.50
N GLU A 201 -8.79 23.73 5.88
CA GLU A 201 -10.11 23.78 6.53
C GLU A 201 -10.33 22.66 7.55
N ASP A 202 -9.98 21.42 7.18
CA ASP A 202 -10.31 20.20 7.92
C ASP A 202 -9.12 19.25 8.11
N PHE A 203 -7.96 19.58 7.54
CA PHE A 203 -6.75 18.77 7.58
C PHE A 203 -6.96 17.36 6.97
N LEU A 204 -7.86 17.24 5.98
CA LEU A 204 -7.98 16.04 5.15
C LEU A 204 -6.97 16.08 4.01
N THR A 205 -6.53 14.90 3.56
CA THR A 205 -5.53 14.78 2.50
C THR A 205 -6.08 15.30 1.17
N LEU A 206 -5.31 16.19 0.53
CA LEU A 206 -5.57 16.66 -0.84
C LEU A 206 -4.68 15.94 -1.84
N SER A 207 -3.41 15.74 -1.52
CA SER A 207 -2.52 14.88 -2.29
C SER A 207 -1.70 13.96 -1.41
N GLY A 208 -1.41 12.77 -1.92
CA GLY A 208 -0.62 11.76 -1.23
C GLY A 208 0.22 10.93 -2.20
N VAL A 209 0.96 9.99 -1.62
CA VAL A 209 1.85 9.10 -2.36
C VAL A 209 1.58 7.65 -1.96
N MET A 210 1.68 6.76 -2.93
CA MET A 210 2.03 5.36 -2.71
C MET A 210 3.22 4.98 -3.60
N PHE A 211 4.34 4.63 -3.00
CA PHE A 211 5.55 4.20 -3.69
C PHE A 211 5.91 2.77 -3.26
N PHE A 212 5.77 1.78 -4.14
CA PHE A 212 6.10 0.39 -3.83
C PHE A 212 7.39 -0.06 -4.49
N ASP A 213 8.19 -0.84 -3.76
CA ASP A 213 9.37 -1.48 -4.32
C ASP A 213 8.96 -2.68 -5.18
N VAL A 214 9.20 -2.58 -6.48
CA VAL A 214 8.92 -3.66 -7.46
C VAL A 214 9.70 -4.94 -7.16
N ASP A 215 10.84 -4.86 -6.47
CA ASP A 215 11.64 -6.01 -6.09
C ASP A 215 10.96 -6.88 -5.01
N ASP A 216 9.92 -6.36 -4.34
CA ASP A 216 9.12 -7.06 -3.32
C ASP A 216 7.71 -7.48 -3.80
N LEU A 217 7.23 -6.92 -4.92
CA LEU A 217 5.86 -7.15 -5.39
C LEU A 217 5.59 -8.60 -5.83
N ASP A 218 6.53 -9.22 -6.54
CA ASP A 218 6.37 -10.60 -7.04
C ASP A 218 6.06 -11.58 -5.90
N PHE A 219 6.69 -11.39 -4.74
CA PHE A 219 6.45 -12.21 -3.56
C PHE A 219 5.05 -11.96 -2.97
N LEU A 220 4.61 -10.70 -2.88
CA LEU A 220 3.28 -10.34 -2.39
C LEU A 220 2.16 -10.85 -3.29
N GLU A 221 2.37 -10.83 -4.60
CA GLU A 221 1.45 -11.41 -5.57
C GLU A 221 1.37 -12.93 -5.43
N GLU A 222 2.51 -13.61 -5.25
CA GLU A 222 2.55 -15.07 -5.07
C GLU A 222 1.75 -15.54 -3.84
N ILE A 223 1.79 -14.78 -2.74
CA ILE A 223 1.07 -15.09 -1.51
C ILE A 223 -0.33 -14.44 -1.43
N GLY A 224 -0.72 -13.67 -2.45
CA GLY A 224 -2.05 -13.06 -2.56
C GLY A 224 -2.29 -11.89 -1.59
N LEU A 225 -1.24 -11.21 -1.12
CA LEU A 225 -1.35 -10.08 -0.19
C LEU A 225 -1.17 -8.71 -0.86
N PHE A 226 -0.80 -8.66 -2.13
CA PHE A 226 -0.52 -7.39 -2.82
C PHE A 226 -1.71 -6.40 -2.78
N GLU A 227 -2.93 -6.89 -2.99
CA GLU A 227 -4.13 -6.03 -2.91
C GLU A 227 -4.37 -5.50 -1.49
N GLU A 228 -4.19 -6.34 -0.46
CA GLU A 228 -4.37 -5.93 0.94
C GLU A 228 -3.35 -4.87 1.35
N VAL A 229 -2.09 -5.02 0.90
CA VAL A 229 -1.05 -4.00 1.08
C VAL A 229 -1.47 -2.67 0.46
N ILE A 230 -1.96 -2.66 -0.79
CA ILE A 230 -2.35 -1.40 -1.44
C ILE A 230 -3.50 -0.73 -0.68
N VAL A 231 -4.48 -1.49 -0.21
CA VAL A 231 -5.60 -0.94 0.57
C VAL A 231 -5.11 -0.39 1.91
N HIS A 232 -4.20 -1.09 2.56
CA HIS A 232 -3.54 -0.66 3.79
C HIS A 232 -2.81 0.69 3.61
N GLU A 233 -1.90 0.76 2.64
CA GLU A 233 -1.13 1.98 2.36
C GLU A 233 -2.02 3.16 1.95
N MET A 234 -3.08 2.89 1.18
CA MET A 234 -4.06 3.91 0.82
C MET A 234 -4.79 4.46 2.06
N GLY A 235 -5.02 3.62 3.07
CA GLY A 235 -5.54 4.05 4.38
C GLY A 235 -4.61 5.06 5.08
N HIS A 236 -3.29 4.84 5.02
CA HIS A 236 -2.31 5.79 5.54
C HIS A 236 -2.30 7.10 4.76
N VAL A 237 -2.46 7.05 3.44
CA VAL A 237 -2.63 8.26 2.62
C VAL A 237 -3.87 9.05 3.03
N LEU A 238 -4.98 8.36 3.25
CA LEU A 238 -6.25 8.99 3.65
C LEU A 238 -6.23 9.53 5.08
N GLY A 239 -5.33 9.05 5.94
CA GLY A 239 -5.08 9.68 7.25
C GLY A 239 -5.07 8.73 8.44
N VAL A 240 -5.33 7.44 8.24
CA VAL A 240 -5.26 6.43 9.32
C VAL A 240 -3.82 6.36 9.80
N GLY A 241 -3.60 6.57 11.10
CA GLY A 241 -2.27 6.59 11.70
C GLY A 241 -1.39 7.81 11.38
N THR A 242 -1.62 8.47 10.25
CA THR A 242 -0.82 9.59 9.75
C THR A 242 -1.37 10.95 10.16
N LEU A 243 -2.70 11.10 10.26
CA LEU A 243 -3.39 12.37 10.49
C LEU A 243 -4.25 12.41 11.78
N TRP A 244 -4.15 11.37 12.62
CA TRP A 244 -4.90 11.27 13.88
C TRP A 244 -4.65 12.44 14.84
N ASN A 245 -3.39 12.88 14.98
CA ASN A 245 -3.03 14.02 15.82
C ASN A 245 -2.42 15.12 14.96
N THR A 246 -3.04 16.30 14.95
CA THR A 246 -2.64 17.43 14.11
C THR A 246 -2.11 18.63 14.90
N VAL A 247 -2.12 18.54 16.24
CA VAL A 247 -1.55 19.55 17.14
C VAL A 247 -0.11 19.93 16.77
N PRO A 248 0.80 18.99 16.39
CA PRO A 248 2.15 19.36 15.94
C PRO A 248 2.19 20.26 14.70
N PHE A 249 1.12 20.31 13.92
CA PHE A 249 0.98 21.15 12.72
C PHE A 249 0.22 22.46 12.97
N GLY A 250 -0.23 22.68 14.21
CA GLY A 250 -0.97 23.86 14.64
C GLY A 250 -2.50 23.74 14.51
N PHE A 251 -3.05 22.53 14.50
CA PHE A 251 -4.48 22.26 14.36
C PHE A 251 -5.04 21.53 15.59
N ASP A 252 -6.33 21.70 15.85
CA ASP A 252 -7.00 21.16 17.04
C ASP A 252 -7.69 19.81 16.78
N ARG A 253 -6.89 18.79 16.40
CA ARG A 253 -7.35 17.39 16.35
C ARG A 253 -6.39 16.49 17.10
N THR A 254 -6.93 15.74 18.05
CA THR A 254 -6.22 14.71 18.81
C THR A 254 -7.10 13.47 18.90
N LEU A 255 -6.78 12.45 18.10
CA LEU A 255 -7.50 11.16 18.07
C LEU A 255 -6.69 10.03 18.70
N ARG A 256 -5.42 10.22 19.05
CA ARG A 256 -4.59 9.26 19.78
C ARG A 256 -4.07 9.89 21.07
N ALA A 257 -4.17 9.18 22.18
CA ALA A 257 -3.66 9.60 23.49
C ALA A 257 -3.03 8.43 24.26
N GLY A 258 -2.66 8.68 25.51
CA GLY A 258 -1.92 7.74 26.36
C GLY A 258 -0.40 7.84 26.16
N PRO A 259 0.39 7.20 27.05
CA PRO A 259 1.83 7.07 26.86
C PRO A 259 2.12 6.20 25.64
N ASP A 260 3.27 6.39 25.00
CA ASP A 260 3.69 5.54 23.87
C ASP A 260 3.78 4.05 24.25
N SER A 261 3.95 3.74 25.54
CA SER A 261 3.93 2.36 26.06
C SER A 261 2.55 1.71 26.08
N ASN A 262 1.45 2.48 26.06
CA ASN A 262 0.09 1.98 26.01
C ASN A 262 -0.87 3.06 25.46
N PRO A 263 -0.76 3.37 24.16
CA PRO A 263 -1.57 4.38 23.51
C PRO A 263 -2.95 3.81 23.16
N TYR A 264 -3.93 4.69 23.08
CA TYR A 264 -5.30 4.36 22.73
C TYR A 264 -5.93 5.43 21.84
N PHE A 265 -6.98 5.05 21.14
CA PHE A 265 -7.70 5.91 20.23
C PHE A 265 -8.85 6.62 20.95
N LEU A 266 -8.95 7.93 20.78
CA LEU A 266 -9.97 8.82 21.37
C LEU A 266 -11.21 8.99 20.47
N GLY A 267 -11.12 8.61 19.19
CA GLY A 267 -12.23 8.81 18.26
C GLY A 267 -13.49 8.08 18.69
N GLN A 268 -14.61 8.81 18.73
CA GLN A 268 -15.86 8.31 19.28
C GLN A 268 -16.46 7.20 18.40
N LYS A 269 -16.40 7.35 17.07
CA LYS A 269 -17.04 6.42 16.14
C LYS A 269 -16.29 5.10 16.05
N ALA A 270 -14.97 5.13 15.97
CA ALA A 270 -14.16 3.92 16.01
C ALA A 270 -14.39 3.15 17.32
N ASN A 271 -14.41 3.83 18.47
CA ASN A 271 -14.68 3.18 19.76
C ASN A 271 -16.09 2.58 19.85
N VAL A 272 -17.10 3.20 19.24
CA VAL A 272 -18.45 2.61 19.16
C VAL A 272 -18.43 1.28 18.41
N PHE A 273 -17.71 1.20 17.29
CA PHE A 273 -17.60 -0.06 16.53
C PHE A 273 -16.71 -1.07 17.23
N TRP A 274 -15.59 -0.66 17.81
CA TRP A 274 -14.74 -1.50 18.67
C TRP A 274 -15.56 -2.24 19.74
N ASN A 275 -16.37 -1.50 20.50
CA ASN A 275 -17.23 -2.08 21.52
C ASN A 275 -18.35 -2.97 20.93
N ALA A 276 -18.86 -2.63 19.74
CA ALA A 276 -19.88 -3.42 19.06
C ALA A 276 -19.35 -4.76 18.52
N GLU A 277 -18.10 -4.80 18.06
CA GLU A 277 -17.42 -6.04 17.66
C GLU A 277 -17.02 -6.91 18.87
N GLY A 278 -17.09 -6.36 20.09
CA GLY A 278 -16.90 -7.11 21.33
C GLY A 278 -15.67 -6.73 22.12
N GLY A 279 -14.99 -5.65 21.75
CA GLY A 279 -13.93 -5.04 22.54
C GLY A 279 -14.46 -4.44 23.85
N THR A 280 -13.57 -4.29 24.83
CA THR A 280 -13.84 -3.52 26.05
C THR A 280 -12.91 -2.32 26.13
N ASP A 281 -13.22 -1.38 27.02
CA ASP A 281 -12.38 -0.20 27.28
C ASP A 281 -12.06 0.60 26.00
N GLU A 282 -10.99 1.38 26.00
CA GLU A 282 -10.58 2.18 24.86
C GLU A 282 -9.86 1.37 23.78
N LEU A 283 -10.17 1.66 22.51
CA LEU A 283 -9.58 1.02 21.33
C LEU A 283 -8.03 1.14 21.34
N PRO A 284 -7.31 0.01 21.40
CA PRO A 284 -5.85 -0.04 21.35
C PRO A 284 -5.20 0.50 20.08
N VAL A 285 -4.14 1.29 20.27
CA VAL A 285 -3.19 1.66 19.21
C VAL A 285 -1.88 0.89 19.42
N GLU A 286 -1.20 0.57 18.32
CA GLU A 286 0.08 -0.16 18.36
C GLU A 286 1.14 0.59 19.17
N ASN A 287 1.79 -0.11 20.09
CA ASN A 287 2.84 0.41 20.98
C ASN A 287 4.21 -0.19 20.70
N MET A 288 4.28 -1.22 19.85
CA MET A 288 5.50 -1.94 19.51
C MET A 288 6.00 -1.59 18.11
N GLY A 289 7.26 -1.93 17.85
CA GLY A 289 7.90 -1.73 16.55
C GLY A 289 8.60 -0.37 16.37
N GLY A 290 9.00 -0.12 15.13
CA GLY A 290 9.74 1.07 14.73
C GLY A 290 8.83 2.30 14.54
N PRO A 291 9.39 3.46 14.18
CA PRO A 291 8.60 4.67 13.89
C PRO A 291 7.56 4.55 12.77
N GLY A 292 7.70 3.58 11.85
CA GLY A 292 6.67 3.21 10.87
C GLY A 292 5.50 2.48 11.53
N THR A 293 5.80 1.51 12.41
CA THR A 293 4.82 0.64 13.07
C THR A 293 4.09 1.27 14.26
N ARG A 294 4.83 1.73 15.27
CA ARG A 294 4.20 2.17 16.53
C ARG A 294 3.38 3.43 16.28
N LEU A 295 2.25 3.55 16.98
CA LEU A 295 1.42 4.75 17.04
C LEU A 295 0.65 5.10 15.75
N SER A 296 0.80 4.30 14.69
CA SER A 296 0.15 4.51 13.39
C SER A 296 -0.74 3.35 12.95
N HIS A 297 -0.78 2.26 13.71
CA HIS A 297 -1.61 1.09 13.45
C HIS A 297 -2.55 0.80 14.61
N TRP A 298 -3.58 -0.01 14.34
CA TRP A 298 -4.24 -0.73 15.42
C TRP A 298 -3.29 -1.76 16.05
N ARG A 299 -3.49 -2.04 17.33
CA ARG A 299 -2.65 -2.99 18.06
C ARG A 299 -2.85 -4.41 17.53
N GLU A 300 -1.83 -4.97 16.90
CA GLU A 300 -1.87 -6.30 16.28
C GLU A 300 -2.29 -7.38 17.28
N ALA A 301 -1.69 -7.38 18.46
CA ALA A 301 -1.94 -8.41 19.47
C ALA A 301 -3.38 -8.39 20.01
N THR A 302 -4.15 -7.34 19.73
CA THR A 302 -5.55 -7.21 20.13
C THR A 302 -6.50 -7.35 18.94
N LEU A 303 -6.21 -6.69 17.81
CA LEU A 303 -7.07 -6.68 16.63
C LEU A 303 -6.72 -7.75 15.60
N ASN A 304 -5.61 -8.47 15.78
CA ASN A 304 -5.19 -9.59 14.95
C ASN A 304 -5.28 -9.26 13.44
N ASN A 305 -6.24 -9.81 12.72
CA ASN A 305 -6.34 -9.67 11.28
C ASN A 305 -7.12 -8.44 10.78
N GLU A 306 -7.39 -7.43 11.62
CA GLU A 306 -7.94 -6.17 11.10
C GLU A 306 -6.94 -5.52 10.14
N LEU A 307 -7.39 -5.06 8.97
CA LEU A 307 -6.50 -4.65 7.88
C LEU A 307 -5.48 -3.57 8.25
N MET A 308 -5.82 -2.62 9.12
CA MET A 308 -4.96 -1.49 9.50
C MET A 308 -4.09 -1.78 10.74
N THR A 309 -3.89 -3.05 11.09
CA THR A 309 -2.78 -3.45 11.96
C THR A 309 -1.48 -3.53 11.17
N GLY A 310 -0.33 -3.49 11.85
CA GLY A 310 0.98 -3.50 11.18
C GLY A 310 1.39 -4.85 10.54
N PHE A 311 0.52 -5.87 10.59
CA PHE A 311 0.80 -7.20 10.06
C PHE A 311 -0.36 -7.68 9.19
N LEU A 312 -0.02 -8.17 8.01
CA LEU A 312 -1.00 -8.86 7.17
C LEU A 312 -0.96 -10.36 7.45
N ASN A 313 -2.09 -10.88 7.86
CA ASN A 313 -2.28 -12.29 8.14
C ASN A 313 -2.49 -13.04 6.82
N LEU A 314 -2.03 -14.30 6.76
CA LEU A 314 -2.40 -15.16 5.64
C LEU A 314 -3.90 -15.44 5.69
N GLY A 315 -4.60 -15.17 4.59
CA GLY A 315 -6.06 -15.26 4.52
C GLY A 315 -6.71 -13.87 4.52
N GLU A 316 -7.82 -13.72 5.23
CA GLU A 316 -8.62 -12.50 5.21
C GLU A 316 -8.07 -11.44 6.17
N ASN A 317 -7.87 -10.22 5.65
CA ASN A 317 -7.54 -9.02 6.42
C ASN A 317 -8.67 -7.99 6.24
N PRO A 318 -9.78 -8.09 6.99
CA PRO A 318 -10.94 -7.24 6.78
C PRO A 318 -10.67 -5.77 7.11
N LEU A 319 -11.06 -4.89 6.21
CA LEU A 319 -11.21 -3.45 6.44
C LEU A 319 -12.49 -3.21 7.24
N SER A 320 -12.38 -3.24 8.57
CA SER A 320 -13.51 -3.36 9.47
C SER A 320 -14.28 -2.04 9.66
N ARG A 321 -15.42 -2.14 10.34
CA ARG A 321 -16.19 -0.97 10.78
C ARG A 321 -15.44 -0.10 11.79
N ILE A 322 -14.45 -0.66 12.49
CA ILE A 322 -13.58 0.10 13.41
C ILE A 322 -12.80 1.14 12.62
N THR A 323 -12.11 0.71 11.56
CA THR A 323 -11.37 1.59 10.66
C THR A 323 -12.29 2.57 9.94
N ALA A 324 -13.46 2.13 9.47
CA ALA A 324 -14.46 3.03 8.88
C ALA A 324 -14.93 4.12 9.87
N GLY A 325 -15.05 3.78 11.15
CA GLY A 325 -15.31 4.71 12.24
C GLY A 325 -14.19 5.75 12.40
N SER A 326 -12.92 5.32 12.30
CA SER A 326 -11.76 6.21 12.34
C SER A 326 -11.80 7.26 11.22
N MET A 327 -12.24 6.88 10.01
CA MET A 327 -12.44 7.84 8.91
C MET A 327 -13.46 8.91 9.26
N ARG A 328 -14.55 8.54 9.96
CA ARG A 328 -15.55 9.50 10.42
C ARG A 328 -15.01 10.40 11.52
N ASP A 329 -14.16 9.88 12.41
CA ASP A 329 -13.51 10.65 13.47
C ASP A 329 -12.42 11.59 12.92
N LEU A 330 -11.77 11.24 11.80
CA LEU A 330 -10.87 12.13 11.05
C LEU A 330 -11.60 13.34 10.46
N GLY A 331 -12.90 13.20 10.15
CA GLY A 331 -13.73 14.26 9.59
C GLY A 331 -14.31 13.96 8.22
N TYR A 332 -13.95 12.83 7.60
CA TYR A 332 -14.54 12.41 6.34
C TYR A 332 -16.05 12.16 6.47
N GLY A 333 -16.78 12.42 5.39
CA GLY A 333 -18.16 11.98 5.26
C GLY A 333 -18.25 10.47 5.02
N SER A 334 -17.91 9.69 6.03
CA SER A 334 -17.88 8.23 5.97
C SER A 334 -19.24 7.60 6.32
N ALA A 335 -19.57 6.54 5.58
CA ALA A 335 -20.59 5.56 5.89
C ALA A 335 -20.07 4.58 6.96
N SER A 336 -20.93 4.19 7.89
CA SER A 336 -20.59 3.24 8.96
C SER A 336 -20.62 1.77 8.49
N VAL A 337 -20.05 1.53 7.31
CA VAL A 337 -19.93 0.21 6.66
C VAL A 337 -18.48 -0.28 6.77
N GLY A 338 -18.30 -1.58 6.75
CA GLY A 338 -16.99 -2.24 6.79
C GLY A 338 -17.19 -3.72 6.46
N GLU A 339 -16.09 -4.40 6.22
CA GLU A 339 -16.08 -5.85 5.99
C GLU A 339 -16.39 -6.60 7.29
N SER A 340 -16.83 -7.85 7.15
CA SER A 340 -17.10 -8.69 8.32
C SER A 340 -15.80 -8.94 9.06
N TYR A 341 -15.81 -8.70 10.37
CA TYR A 341 -14.63 -8.81 11.21
C TYR A 341 -15.03 -9.44 12.54
N ASP A 342 -14.44 -10.58 12.85
CA ASP A 342 -14.79 -11.38 14.02
C ASP A 342 -13.79 -11.13 15.16
N LEU A 343 -14.10 -10.14 16.00
CA LEU A 343 -13.35 -9.91 17.23
C LEU A 343 -13.89 -10.82 18.36
N PRO A 344 -13.03 -11.54 19.11
CA PRO A 344 -13.49 -12.32 20.24
C PRO A 344 -14.19 -11.42 21.28
N LYS A 345 -15.39 -11.83 21.72
CA LYS A 345 -16.14 -11.04 22.70
C LYS A 345 -15.41 -10.95 24.04
N GLY A 346 -15.32 -9.74 24.59
CA GLY A 346 -14.58 -9.44 25.81
C GLY A 346 -13.09 -9.25 25.56
N THR A 347 -12.67 -8.97 24.32
CA THR A 347 -11.26 -8.67 24.03
C THR A 347 -10.87 -7.38 24.74
N PRO A 348 -9.85 -7.41 25.63
CA PRO A 348 -9.49 -6.26 26.44
C PRO A 348 -8.86 -5.15 25.59
N GLY A 349 -9.34 -3.93 25.82
CA GLY A 349 -8.75 -2.70 25.29
C GLY A 349 -7.72 -2.10 26.24
N VAL A 350 -7.57 -0.78 26.17
CA VAL A 350 -6.73 -0.01 27.11
C VAL A 350 -7.59 0.50 28.25
N ASP A 351 -7.35 0.02 29.47
CA ASP A 351 -7.93 0.65 30.66
C ASP A 351 -7.19 1.97 30.96
N ILE A 352 -7.89 3.09 30.75
CA ILE A 352 -7.34 4.43 31.00
C ILE A 352 -7.03 4.72 32.48
N SER A 353 -7.52 3.90 33.41
CA SER A 353 -7.19 3.98 34.83
C SER A 353 -5.89 3.26 35.19
N GLU A 354 -5.42 2.35 34.32
CA GLU A 354 -4.22 1.52 34.50
C GLU A 354 -3.31 1.59 33.26
N LEU A 355 -2.78 2.78 32.95
CA LEU A 355 -1.84 3.01 31.85
C LEU A 355 -0.43 2.43 32.14
N GLY A 356 -0.34 1.10 32.27
CA GLY A 356 0.89 0.33 32.43
C GLY A 356 1.65 0.11 31.11
N ALA A 357 2.68 -0.74 31.15
CA ALA A 357 3.48 -1.13 29.99
C ALA A 357 3.03 -2.50 29.44
N GLU A 358 1.86 -2.53 28.81
CA GLU A 358 1.30 -3.75 28.20
C GLU A 358 1.79 -3.84 26.75
N GLY A 359 2.97 -4.42 26.52
CA GLY A 359 3.40 -4.85 25.18
C GLY A 359 3.10 -6.33 25.00
N THR A 360 2.43 -6.71 23.92
CA THR A 360 2.15 -8.12 23.61
C THR A 360 2.60 -8.48 22.18
N ALA A 361 2.82 -9.77 21.99
CA ALA A 361 3.95 -10.38 21.28
C ALA A 361 3.80 -10.55 19.75
N ASP A 362 4.89 -11.03 19.14
CA ASP A 362 5.06 -11.37 17.71
C ASP A 362 3.89 -12.20 17.14
N ASN A 363 3.22 -11.66 16.12
CA ASN A 363 2.21 -12.38 15.31
C ASN A 363 2.91 -13.14 14.15
N PRO A 364 2.45 -14.36 13.76
CA PRO A 364 2.89 -15.07 12.55
C PRO A 364 2.61 -14.37 11.19
N GLY A 365 1.89 -13.25 11.13
CA GLY A 365 1.64 -12.49 9.91
C GLY A 365 2.88 -11.83 9.27
N LEU A 366 2.76 -11.38 8.02
CA LEU A 366 3.79 -10.57 7.37
C LEU A 366 3.81 -9.19 8.01
N ASN A 367 4.90 -8.86 8.71
CA ASN A 367 5.10 -7.56 9.34
C ASN A 367 5.42 -6.49 8.28
N ILE A 368 4.39 -5.96 7.63
CA ILE A 368 4.53 -4.90 6.63
C ILE A 368 5.03 -3.60 7.27
N ALA A 369 4.69 -3.36 8.53
CA ALA A 369 5.01 -2.11 9.20
C ALA A 369 6.49 -1.93 9.55
N GLN A 370 7.29 -3.00 9.52
CA GLN A 370 8.76 -2.90 9.62
C GLN A 370 9.42 -2.54 8.28
N MET A 371 8.71 -2.74 7.18
CA MET A 371 9.17 -2.53 5.81
C MET A 371 8.47 -1.33 5.15
N GLU A 372 7.57 -0.65 5.84
CA GLU A 372 6.93 0.56 5.34
C GLU A 372 7.63 1.84 5.79
N VAL A 373 7.43 2.92 5.04
CA VAL A 373 7.77 4.29 5.46
C VAL A 373 6.53 5.17 5.38
N LEU A 374 6.00 5.56 6.55
CA LEU A 374 4.86 6.46 6.62
C LEU A 374 5.27 7.92 6.42
N LEU A 375 4.77 8.53 5.35
CA LEU A 375 4.99 9.93 5.01
C LEU A 375 4.04 10.83 5.82
N LYS A 376 4.48 12.06 6.07
CA LYS A 376 3.70 13.10 6.73
C LYS A 376 3.47 14.27 5.77
N PRO A 377 2.43 15.10 6.03
CA PRO A 377 2.21 16.30 5.25
C PRO A 377 3.43 17.22 5.28
N ILE A 378 3.78 17.77 4.13
CA ILE A 378 4.81 18.79 3.96
C ILE A 378 4.26 20.16 3.62
N GLY A 379 2.95 20.25 3.41
CA GLY A 379 2.33 21.50 3.05
C GLY A 379 0.82 21.49 3.23
N PHE A 380 0.28 22.68 3.06
CA PHE A 380 -1.12 23.01 3.28
C PHE A 380 -1.66 23.76 2.07
N VAL A 381 -2.90 23.47 1.72
CA VAL A 381 -3.61 24.09 0.59
C VAL A 381 -4.93 24.67 1.06
N GLY A 382 -5.26 25.86 0.57
CA GLY A 382 -6.51 26.55 0.88
C GLY A 382 -6.29 27.86 1.64
N GLY A 383 -7.39 28.50 2.03
CA GLY A 383 -7.36 29.82 2.67
C GLY A 383 -6.56 29.86 3.98
N SER A 384 -6.19 31.08 4.40
CA SER A 384 -5.30 31.33 5.54
C SER A 384 -5.67 30.54 6.81
N LYS A 385 -4.67 29.94 7.48
CA LYS A 385 -4.81 29.31 8.80
C LYS A 385 -5.61 30.23 9.73
N LYS A 386 -6.68 29.72 10.33
CA LYS A 386 -7.46 30.45 11.35
C LYS A 386 -6.66 30.63 12.63
#